data_AF-A0A4S9CRA4-F1
#
_entry.id   AF-A0A4S9CRA4-F1
#
_cell.length_a   1.000
_cell.length_b   1.000
_cell.length_c   1.000
_cell.angle_alpha   90.00
_cell.angle_beta   90.00
_cell.angle_gamma   90.00
#
_symmetry.space_group_name_H-M   'P 1'
#
loop_
_entity.id
_entity.type
_entity.pdbx_description
1 polymer ?
#
loop_
_entity_poly.entity_id
_entity_poly.type
_entity_poly.pdbx_seq_one_letter_code
_entity_poly.pdbx_strand_id
1 'polypeptide(L)'
;MRHTKAYKDDPSQNTVVTLESSDTGCYNVMDPATLATVMALRIGATAATSIEDLVGATIARPDRTMQWAFPERPVPCCIENGQDRHLVLDEPVYVTQINNTLKAAAARTGVTVKITPHDMRRRTAQEAAALNKATGIDSAAQVCAF
;
A
#
# COMPACT_ATOMS: atom_id res chain seq x y z
N MET A 1 6.04 -18.35 6.08
CA MET A 1 5.71 -17.93 7.46
C MET A 1 5.95 -19.12 8.40
N ARG A 2 6.80 -18.98 9.42
CA ARG A 2 7.01 -20.00 10.47
C ARG A 2 6.11 -19.69 11.66
N HIS A 3 4.87 -20.18 11.67
CA HIS A 3 4.07 -20.11 12.88
C HIS A 3 3.04 -21.24 12.98
N THR A 4 3.48 -22.38 13.52
CA THR A 4 2.57 -23.39 14.07
C THR A 4 2.67 -23.28 15.58
N LYS A 5 1.59 -22.80 16.23
CA LYS A 5 1.55 -22.64 17.69
C LYS A 5 1.75 -24.01 18.35
N ALA A 6 2.57 -24.06 19.41
CA ALA A 6 3.03 -25.25 20.16
C ALA A 6 4.20 -26.08 19.57
N TYR A 7 4.62 -25.89 18.32
CA TYR A 7 5.70 -26.69 17.69
C TYR A 7 6.79 -25.83 17.06
N LYS A 8 7.22 -24.78 17.78
CA LYS A 8 8.12 -23.76 17.24
C LYS A 8 9.50 -24.29 16.82
N ASP A 9 9.95 -25.37 17.45
CA ASP A 9 11.30 -25.95 17.26
C ASP A 9 11.29 -27.27 16.48
N ASP A 10 10.12 -27.74 16.03
CA ASP A 10 9.99 -28.95 15.21
C ASP A 10 9.77 -28.58 13.74
N PRO A 11 10.80 -28.68 12.88
CA PRO A 11 10.70 -28.31 11.47
C PRO A 11 9.69 -29.16 10.69
N SER A 12 9.37 -30.36 11.18
CA SER A 12 8.40 -31.28 10.55
C SER A 12 6.96 -30.78 10.63
N GLN A 13 6.68 -29.87 11.59
CA GLN A 13 5.36 -29.30 11.82
C GLN A 13 5.19 -27.91 11.18
N ASN A 14 6.13 -27.48 10.34
CA ASN A 14 5.99 -26.21 9.62
C ASN A 14 4.86 -26.33 8.58
N THR A 15 3.82 -25.51 8.74
CA THR A 15 2.81 -25.35 7.70
C THR A 15 3.44 -24.68 6.48
N VAL A 16 3.65 -25.45 5.42
CA VAL A 16 4.03 -24.92 4.11
C VAL A 16 2.76 -24.43 3.43
N VAL A 17 2.58 -23.11 3.41
CA VAL A 17 1.49 -22.47 2.67
C VAL A 17 2.02 -22.08 1.30
N THR A 18 1.59 -22.79 0.27
CA THR A 18 1.81 -22.40 -1.12
C THR A 18 0.82 -21.29 -1.46
N LEU A 19 1.33 -20.10 -1.77
CA LEU A 19 0.50 -18.98 -2.21
C LEU A 19 0.29 -19.11 -3.71
N GLU A 20 -0.93 -19.44 -4.13
CA GLU A 20 -1.33 -19.46 -5.53
C GLU A 20 -1.91 -18.10 -5.94
N SER A 21 -1.71 -17.70 -7.21
CA SER A 21 -2.34 -16.49 -7.75
C SER A 21 -3.85 -16.68 -7.80
N SER A 22 -4.60 -15.74 -7.22
CA SER A 22 -6.06 -15.78 -7.27
C SER A 22 -6.56 -15.46 -8.68
N ASP A 23 -7.16 -16.45 -9.36
CA ASP A 23 -7.85 -16.26 -10.65
C ASP A 23 -9.12 -15.40 -10.52
N THR A 24 -9.62 -15.24 -9.28
CA THR A 24 -10.78 -14.41 -9.00
C THR A 24 -10.30 -12.99 -8.68
N GLY A 25 -10.51 -12.05 -9.61
CA GLY A 25 -10.11 -10.64 -9.46
C GLY A 25 -10.78 -9.87 -8.31
N CYS A 26 -11.61 -10.52 -7.50
CA CYS A 26 -12.25 -9.95 -6.31
C CYS A 26 -11.30 -9.79 -5.12
N TYR A 27 -10.12 -10.43 -5.14
CA TYR A 27 -9.09 -10.30 -4.10
C TYR A 27 -7.84 -9.56 -4.56
N ASN A 28 -7.89 -8.85 -5.71
CA ASN A 28 -6.87 -7.87 -6.07
C ASN A 28 -7.04 -6.60 -5.22
N VAL A 29 -6.88 -6.74 -3.90
CA VAL A 29 -6.62 -5.62 -3.01
C VAL A 29 -5.18 -5.20 -3.28
N MET A 30 -4.97 -4.55 -4.43
CA MET A 30 -3.69 -3.93 -4.71
C MET A 30 -3.53 -2.79 -3.72
N ASP A 31 -2.51 -2.87 -2.87
CA ASP A 31 -2.25 -1.80 -1.94
C ASP A 31 -1.89 -0.52 -2.72
N PRO A 32 -2.21 0.66 -2.17
CA PRO A 32 -1.96 1.92 -2.87
C PRO A 32 -0.49 2.18 -3.21
N ALA A 33 0.46 1.64 -2.44
CA ALA A 33 1.88 1.83 -2.70
C ALA A 33 2.33 0.97 -3.90
N THR A 34 1.93 -0.30 -3.96
CA THR A 34 2.16 -1.17 -5.12
C THR A 34 1.52 -0.58 -6.37
N LEU A 35 0.29 -0.07 -6.28
CA LEU A 35 -0.35 0.62 -7.39
C LEU A 35 0.48 1.83 -7.85
N ALA A 36 0.93 2.67 -6.92
CA ALA A 36 1.75 3.83 -7.24
C ALA A 36 3.08 3.44 -7.91
N THR A 37 3.75 2.39 -7.44
CA THR A 37 4.99 1.87 -8.02
C THR A 37 4.78 1.32 -9.43
N VAL A 38 3.74 0.51 -9.64
CA VAL A 38 3.41 -0.02 -10.98
C VAL A 38 3.06 1.11 -11.94
N MET A 39 2.28 2.10 -11.48
CA MET A 39 1.95 3.27 -12.28
C MET A 39 3.19 4.09 -12.61
N ALA A 40 4.10 4.30 -11.66
CA ALA A 40 5.36 5.02 -11.86
C ALA A 40 6.21 4.38 -12.97
N LEU A 41 6.34 3.05 -12.96
CA LEU A 41 7.06 2.30 -13.99
C LEU A 41 6.37 2.42 -15.36
N ARG A 42 5.04 2.32 -15.40
CA ARG A 42 4.26 2.41 -16.65
C ARG A 42 4.34 3.76 -17.33
N ILE A 43 4.34 4.85 -16.56
CA ILE A 43 4.39 6.22 -17.10
C ILE A 43 5.82 6.75 -17.23
N GLY A 44 6.84 5.94 -16.89
CA GLY A 44 8.24 6.36 -16.90
C GLY A 44 8.57 7.44 -15.87
N ALA A 45 7.85 7.49 -14.74
CA ALA A 45 8.10 8.46 -13.67
C ALA A 45 9.32 8.08 -12.81
N THR A 46 10.00 6.98 -13.11
CA THR A 46 11.25 6.52 -12.48
C THR A 46 12.29 6.24 -13.55
N ALA A 47 13.58 6.32 -13.18
CA ALA A 47 14.67 5.95 -14.10
C ALA A 47 14.72 4.45 -14.40
N ALA A 48 14.19 3.61 -13.51
CA ALA A 48 14.08 2.17 -13.73
C ALA A 48 12.90 1.84 -14.66
N THR A 49 13.09 0.80 -15.48
CA THR A 49 12.09 0.27 -16.43
C THR A 49 11.49 -1.07 -15.99
N SER A 50 12.11 -1.73 -15.00
CA SER A 50 11.65 -2.97 -14.38
C SER A 50 11.56 -2.83 -12.86
N ILE A 51 10.83 -3.76 -12.22
CA ILE A 51 10.72 -3.81 -10.75
C ILE A 51 12.07 -4.19 -10.15
N GLU A 52 12.78 -5.13 -10.76
CA GLU A 52 14.09 -5.61 -10.33
C GLU A 52 15.11 -4.47 -10.32
N ASP A 53 15.14 -3.66 -11.39
CA ASP A 53 16.02 -2.50 -11.48
C ASP A 53 15.65 -1.43 -10.45
N LEU A 54 14.35 -1.20 -10.23
CA LEU A 54 13.87 -0.24 -9.26
C LEU A 54 14.27 -0.64 -7.83
N VAL A 55 14.09 -1.91 -7.49
CA VAL A 55 14.47 -2.47 -6.19
C VAL A 55 15.99 -2.43 -6.02
N GLY A 56 16.75 -2.85 -7.04
CA GLY A 56 18.21 -2.80 -7.02
C GLY A 56 18.74 -1.38 -6.81
N ALA A 57 18.21 -0.41 -7.56
CA ALA A 57 18.56 1.00 -7.42
C ALA A 57 18.18 1.56 -6.05
N THR A 58 17.03 1.17 -5.49
CA THR A 58 16.59 1.61 -4.17
C THR A 58 17.48 1.05 -3.06
N ILE A 59 17.87 -0.23 -3.14
CA ILE A 59 18.75 -0.88 -2.15
C ILE A 59 20.16 -0.31 -2.20
N ALA A 60 20.67 0.00 -3.40
CA ALA A 60 22.00 0.56 -3.57
C ALA A 60 22.15 1.96 -2.96
N ARG A 61 21.05 2.67 -2.70
CA ARG A 61 21.07 4.01 -2.12
C ARG A 61 21.18 3.98 -0.58
N PRO A 62 21.97 4.87 0.02
CA PRO A 62 22.09 4.97 1.49
C PRO A 62 20.77 5.28 2.20
N ASP A 63 19.92 6.09 1.56
CA ASP A 63 18.63 6.53 2.12
C ASP A 63 17.52 5.49 1.95
N ARG A 64 17.76 4.42 1.16
CA ARG A 64 16.80 3.37 0.80
C ARG A 64 15.49 3.91 0.22
N THR A 65 15.55 5.07 -0.44
CA THR A 65 14.36 5.70 -1.03
C THR A 65 14.27 5.46 -2.53
N MET A 66 13.04 5.22 -2.99
CA MET A 66 12.68 5.25 -4.40
C MET A 66 12.69 6.70 -4.89
N GLN A 67 13.26 6.93 -6.08
CA GLN A 67 13.40 8.28 -6.63
C GLN A 67 12.58 8.47 -7.90
N TRP A 68 11.87 9.58 -7.93
CA TRP A 68 11.14 10.04 -9.10
C TRP A 68 12.13 10.66 -10.10
N ALA A 69 12.00 10.30 -11.37
CA ALA A 69 12.77 10.90 -12.46
C ALA A 69 12.40 12.38 -12.68
N PHE A 70 11.16 12.74 -12.36
CA PHE A 70 10.61 14.08 -12.50
C PHE A 70 10.11 14.55 -11.13
N PRO A 71 10.98 15.15 -10.30
CA PRO A 71 10.63 15.51 -8.92
C PRO A 71 9.54 16.58 -8.82
N GLU A 72 9.40 17.42 -9.85
CA GLU A 72 8.36 18.46 -9.92
C GLU A 72 6.97 17.90 -10.26
N ARG A 73 6.90 16.67 -10.77
CA ARG A 73 5.62 16.07 -11.14
C ARG A 73 4.89 15.55 -9.90
N PRO A 74 3.58 15.78 -9.80
CA PRO A 74 2.78 15.22 -8.72
C PRO A 74 2.75 13.69 -8.80
N VAL A 75 2.91 13.03 -7.65
CA VAL A 75 2.83 11.57 -7.55
C VAL A 75 1.44 11.05 -7.93
N PRO A 76 0.33 11.56 -7.33
CA PRO A 76 -1.00 11.35 -7.88
C PRO A 76 -1.32 12.42 -8.93
N CYS A 77 -1.25 12.04 -10.20
CA CYS A 77 -1.60 12.90 -11.33
C CYS A 77 -3.13 13.03 -11.49
N CYS A 78 -3.57 14.13 -12.10
CA CYS A 78 -4.95 14.34 -12.49
C CYS A 78 -5.39 13.31 -13.55
N ILE A 79 -6.63 12.86 -13.44
CA ILE A 79 -7.31 12.08 -14.50
C ILE A 79 -8.29 13.02 -15.20
N GLU A 80 -8.13 13.27 -16.49
CA GLU A 80 -9.06 14.13 -17.19
C GLU A 80 -10.44 13.45 -17.34
N ASN A 81 -11.48 14.15 -16.91
CA ASN A 81 -12.86 13.68 -16.97
C ASN A 81 -13.49 14.09 -18.32
N GLY A 82 -13.00 13.51 -19.41
CA GLY A 82 -13.53 13.66 -20.77
C GLY A 82 -14.03 12.33 -21.35
N GLN A 83 -14.43 12.34 -22.64
CA GLN A 83 -14.70 11.11 -23.39
C GLN A 83 -13.42 10.26 -23.55
N ASP A 84 -12.25 10.91 -23.59
CA ASP A 84 -10.94 10.27 -23.59
C ASP A 84 -10.26 10.44 -22.24
N ARG A 85 -10.45 9.45 -21.35
CA ARG A 85 -9.86 9.47 -20.01
C ARG A 85 -8.36 9.21 -20.10
N HIS A 86 -7.56 10.22 -19.81
CA HIS A 86 -6.11 10.12 -19.78
C HIS A 86 -5.53 10.77 -18.52
N LEU A 87 -4.27 10.43 -18.22
CA LEU A 87 -3.54 11.01 -17.10
C LEU A 87 -2.86 12.30 -17.55
N VAL A 88 -3.08 13.38 -16.80
CA VAL A 88 -2.39 14.66 -16.98
C VAL A 88 -1.25 14.70 -15.98
N LEU A 89 -0.04 14.34 -16.45
CA LEU A 89 1.11 14.06 -15.59
C LEU A 89 1.65 15.28 -14.83
N ASP A 90 1.43 16.47 -15.38
CA ASP A 90 1.94 17.73 -14.82
C ASP A 90 0.91 18.41 -13.91
N GLU A 91 -0.32 17.90 -13.85
CA GLU A 91 -1.37 18.42 -12.96
C GLU A 91 -1.60 17.51 -11.76
N PRO A 92 -1.68 18.06 -10.54
CA PRO A 92 -1.98 17.27 -9.36
C PRO A 92 -3.45 16.82 -9.39
N VAL A 93 -3.72 15.66 -8.80
CA VAL A 93 -5.10 15.19 -8.63
C VAL A 93 -5.95 16.21 -7.87
N TYR A 94 -7.15 16.49 -8.37
CA TYR A 94 -8.08 17.40 -7.71
C TYR A 94 -8.75 16.72 -6.49
N VAL A 95 -9.01 17.50 -5.44
CA VAL A 95 -9.69 17.02 -4.22
C VAL A 95 -11.06 16.41 -4.53
N THR A 96 -11.76 16.93 -5.54
CA THR A 96 -13.03 16.41 -6.04
C THR A 96 -12.90 14.98 -6.55
N GLN A 97 -11.80 14.65 -7.25
CA GLN A 97 -11.54 13.31 -7.76
C GLN A 97 -11.27 12.33 -6.63
N ILE A 98 -10.47 12.71 -5.64
CA ILE A 98 -10.23 11.91 -4.44
C ILE A 98 -11.55 11.60 -3.72
N ASN A 99 -12.38 12.63 -3.51
CA ASN A 99 -13.68 12.48 -2.83
C ASN A 99 -14.63 11.56 -3.61
N ASN A 100 -14.67 11.68 -4.94
CA ASN A 100 -15.52 10.84 -5.78
C ASN A 100 -15.05 9.39 -5.80
N THR A 101 -13.73 9.16 -5.89
CA THR A 101 -13.13 7.83 -5.79
C THR A 101 -13.41 7.19 -4.45
N LEU A 102 -13.26 7.93 -3.35
CA LEU A 102 -13.56 7.44 -2.00
C LEU A 102 -15.05 7.10 -1.83
N LYS A 103 -15.94 7.93 -2.37
CA LYS A 103 -17.38 7.66 -2.37
C LYS A 103 -17.72 6.40 -3.17
N ALA A 104 -17.11 6.21 -4.33
CA ALA A 104 -17.30 5.02 -5.15
C ALA A 104 -16.74 3.76 -4.47
N ALA A 105 -15.58 3.86 -3.82
CA ALA A 105 -14.99 2.77 -3.05
C ALA A 105 -15.85 2.38 -1.84
N ALA A 106 -16.32 3.37 -1.07
CA ALA A 106 -17.20 3.15 0.08
C ALA A 106 -18.51 2.45 -0.34
N ALA A 107 -19.12 2.87 -1.47
CA ALA A 107 -20.31 2.23 -2.00
C ALA A 107 -20.07 0.76 -2.39
N ARG A 108 -18.91 0.44 -2.96
CA ARG A 108 -18.54 -0.95 -3.33
C ARG A 108 -18.28 -1.84 -2.12
N THR A 109 -17.80 -1.28 -1.01
CA THR A 109 -17.55 -2.03 0.24
C THR A 109 -18.75 -2.06 1.18
N GLY A 110 -19.91 -1.52 0.76
CA GLY A 110 -21.13 -1.49 1.56
C GLY A 110 -21.10 -0.48 2.71
N VAL A 111 -20.13 0.45 2.72
CA VAL A 111 -20.10 1.52 3.73
C VAL A 111 -21.12 2.58 3.36
N THR A 112 -22.14 2.70 4.21
CA THR A 112 -23.28 3.63 4.03
C THR A 112 -23.02 5.03 4.60
N VAL A 113 -22.01 5.16 5.47
CA VAL A 113 -21.61 6.42 6.08
C VAL A 113 -20.69 7.18 5.13
N LYS A 114 -20.87 8.51 5.04
CA LYS A 114 -19.96 9.37 4.27
C LYS A 114 -18.54 9.29 4.84
N ILE A 115 -17.64 8.62 4.11
CA ILE A 115 -16.21 8.63 4.42
C ILE A 115 -15.57 9.86 3.77
N THR A 116 -14.78 10.61 4.54
CA THR A 116 -13.97 11.71 4.03
C THR A 116 -12.47 11.34 4.08
N PRO A 117 -11.61 12.02 3.30
CA PRO A 117 -10.16 11.84 3.43
C PRO A 117 -9.63 12.13 4.84
N HIS A 118 -10.34 12.99 5.60
CA HIS A 118 -10.00 13.27 7.00
C HIS A 118 -10.19 12.04 7.90
N ASP A 119 -11.24 11.23 7.66
CA ASP A 119 -11.47 9.99 8.40
C ASP A 119 -10.37 8.97 8.16
N MET A 120 -9.89 8.87 6.92
CA MET A 120 -8.73 8.04 6.57
C MET A 120 -7.49 8.49 7.33
N ARG A 121 -7.15 9.80 7.30
CA ARG A 121 -5.99 10.34 8.02
C ARG A 121 -6.06 10.09 9.52
N ARG A 122 -7.23 10.32 10.13
CA ARG A 122 -7.44 10.07 11.56
C ARG A 122 -7.20 8.60 11.89
N ARG A 123 -7.74 7.69 11.08
CA ARG A 123 -7.54 6.25 11.28
C ARG A 123 -6.08 5.84 11.08
N THR A 124 -5.41 6.31 10.04
CA THR A 124 -3.99 6.05 9.81
C THR A 124 -3.13 6.57 10.96
N ALA A 125 -3.42 7.75 11.50
CA ALA A 125 -2.73 8.29 12.66
C ALA A 125 -2.95 7.44 13.93
N GLN A 126 -4.17 6.93 14.13
CA GLN A 126 -4.47 6.01 15.23
C GLN A 126 -3.74 4.67 15.06
N GLU A 127 -3.71 4.12 13.85
CA GLU A 127 -2.99 2.88 13.53
C GLU A 127 -1.48 3.05 13.71
N ALA A 128 -0.90 4.15 13.23
CA ALA A 128 0.51 4.48 13.44
C ALA A 128 0.83 4.68 14.93
N ALA A 129 -0.03 5.37 15.69
CA ALA A 129 0.14 5.54 17.13
C ALA A 129 0.02 4.19 17.88
N ALA A 130 -0.90 3.32 17.47
CA ALA A 130 -1.03 1.97 18.00
C ALA A 130 0.20 1.12 17.68
N LEU A 131 0.75 1.24 16.47
CA LEU A 131 1.97 0.56 16.05
C LEU A 131 3.18 1.03 16.86
N ASN A 132 3.30 2.34 17.13
CA ASN A 132 4.36 2.90 17.98
C ASN A 132 4.19 2.54 19.45
N LYS A 133 2.95 2.35 19.92
CA LYS A 133 2.65 1.84 21.27
C LYS A 133 2.88 0.35 21.40
N ALA A 134 2.91 -0.40 20.30
CA ALA A 134 3.38 -1.78 20.28
C ALA A 134 4.92 -1.79 20.42
N THR A 135 5.42 -1.30 21.56
CA THR A 135 6.75 -1.64 22.04
C THR A 135 6.74 -3.12 22.36
N GLY A 136 7.31 -3.92 21.47
CA GLY A 136 7.95 -5.17 21.82
C GLY A 136 7.27 -6.43 21.28
N ILE A 137 8.10 -7.17 20.55
CA ILE A 137 8.15 -8.63 20.64
C ILE A 137 8.38 -9.06 22.12
N ASP A 138 8.77 -8.14 23.01
CA ASP A 138 8.95 -8.35 24.46
C ASP A 138 7.72 -8.08 25.35
N SER A 139 6.63 -7.48 24.87
CA SER A 139 5.44 -7.22 25.73
C SER A 139 4.52 -8.43 25.93
N ALA A 140 4.81 -9.56 25.26
CA ALA A 140 4.08 -10.81 25.47
C ALA A 140 4.45 -11.53 26.78
N ALA A 141 5.51 -11.10 27.47
CA ALA A 141 5.96 -11.73 28.73
C ALA A 141 5.20 -11.26 29.98
N GLN A 142 4.42 -10.17 29.91
CA GLN A 142 3.84 -9.55 31.10
C GLN A 142 2.33 -9.78 31.31
N VAL A 143 1.68 -10.57 30.45
CA VAL A 143 0.25 -10.94 30.62
C VAL A 143 0.09 -12.27 31.38
N CYS A 144 1.18 -12.97 31.71
CA CYS A 144 1.16 -14.19 32.52
C CYS A 144 1.71 -13.93 33.92
N ALA A 145 1.03 -13.09 34.69
CA ALA A 145 1.23 -13.01 36.13
C ALA A 145 -0.11 -12.83 36.84
N PHE A 146 -0.93 -13.88 36.82
CA PHE A 146 -1.86 -14.26 37.89
C PHE A 146 -2.00 -15.78 37.89
#